data_AF-A0AAD9Z0J8-F1
#
_entry.id   AF-A0AAD9Z0J8-F1
#
_cell.length_a   1.000
_cell.length_b   1.000
_cell.length_c   1.000
_cell.angle_alpha   90.00
_cell.angle_beta   90.00
_cell.angle_gamma   90.00
#
_symmetry.space_group_name_H-M   'P 1'
#
loop_
_entity.id
_entity.type
_entity.pdbx_description
1 polymer ?
#
loop_
_entity_poly.entity_id
_entity_poly.type
_entity_poly.pdbx_seq_one_letter_code
_entity_poly.pdbx_strand_id
1 'polypeptide(L)'
;MKAYRPALAFTLREAIKTYPKELKAGGWKSKFVRDYMADTAAASVVMDGGDSGDSVRIVTAAALLLWNGGDEGLDETQFWRSQVGKTDVGEIDASTMLEPDVVIALTKLFVLEWSNQLDHKLYEDLPLEMLVA
;
A
#
# COMPACT_ATOMS: atom_id res chain seq x y z
N MET A 1 -2.76 10.98 2.40
CA MET A 1 -2.36 9.98 1.38
C MET A 1 -1.87 10.61 0.09
N LYS A 2 -2.68 11.41 -0.63
CA LYS A 2 -2.36 11.90 -1.99
C LYS A 2 -0.95 12.48 -2.17
N ALA A 3 -0.51 13.37 -1.27
CA ALA A 3 0.83 13.96 -1.31
C ALA A 3 1.98 12.94 -1.14
N TYR A 4 1.74 11.83 -0.43
CA TYR A 4 2.76 10.81 -0.16
C TYR A 4 2.78 9.69 -1.22
N ARG A 5 1.77 9.58 -2.09
CA ARG A 5 1.68 8.47 -3.08
C ARG A 5 2.92 8.35 -3.97
N PRO A 6 3.50 9.44 -4.52
CA PRO A 6 4.70 9.33 -5.35
C PRO A 6 5.91 8.79 -4.58
N ALA A 7 6.18 9.33 -3.39
CA ALA A 7 7.29 8.89 -2.53
C ALA A 7 7.12 7.45 -2.04
N LEU A 8 5.89 7.04 -1.71
CA LEU A 8 5.59 5.65 -1.35
C LEU A 8 5.79 4.70 -2.54
N ALA A 9 5.30 5.06 -3.73
CA ALA A 9 5.47 4.26 -4.94
C ALA A 9 6.96 4.08 -5.28
N PHE A 10 7.75 5.15 -5.16
CA PHE A 10 9.20 5.10 -5.33
C PHE A 10 9.86 4.18 -4.30
N THR A 11 9.56 4.37 -3.01
CA THR A 11 10.13 3.60 -1.90
C THR A 11 9.87 2.09 -2.06
N LEU A 12 8.63 1.70 -2.37
CA LEU A 12 8.26 0.29 -2.58
C LEU A 12 8.92 -0.31 -3.82
N ARG A 13 9.02 0.46 -4.91
CA ARG A 13 9.67 0.02 -6.15
C ARG A 13 11.14 -0.33 -5.90
N GLU A 14 11.84 0.54 -5.19
CA GLU A 14 13.24 0.32 -4.85
C GLU A 14 13.40 -0.84 -3.85
N ALA A 15 12.52 -0.97 -2.86
CA ALA A 15 12.53 -2.11 -1.94
C ALA A 15 12.47 -3.47 -2.66
N ILE A 16 11.57 -3.61 -3.64
CA ILE A 16 11.42 -4.84 -4.43
C ILE A 16 12.69 -5.13 -5.26
N LYS A 17 13.32 -4.09 -5.81
CA LYS A 17 14.56 -4.24 -6.58
C LYS A 17 15.76 -4.61 -5.70
N THR A 18 15.81 -4.09 -4.47
CA THR A 18 16.88 -4.36 -3.52
C THR A 18 16.76 -5.76 -2.90
N TYR A 19 15.54 -6.20 -2.58
CA TYR A 19 15.26 -7.45 -1.86
C TYR A 19 14.44 -8.47 -2.67
N PRO A 20 14.87 -8.85 -3.90
CA PRO A 20 14.12 -9.79 -4.72
C PRO A 20 14.25 -11.24 -4.25
N LYS A 21 15.21 -11.56 -3.36
CA LYS A 21 15.41 -12.93 -2.87
C LYS A 21 14.39 -13.28 -1.78
N GLU A 22 14.11 -12.31 -0.92
CA GLU A 22 13.17 -12.34 0.18
C GLU A 22 11.76 -12.57 -0.36
N LEU A 23 11.37 -11.86 -1.43
CA LEU A 23 10.11 -12.09 -2.14
C LEU A 23 10.01 -13.51 -2.73
N LYS A 24 11.07 -14.01 -3.35
CA LYS A 24 11.09 -15.38 -3.90
C LYS A 24 10.98 -16.43 -2.79
N ALA A 25 11.65 -16.22 -1.67
CA ALA A 25 11.54 -17.08 -0.48
C ALA A 25 10.12 -17.07 0.09
N GLY A 26 9.43 -15.92 0.04
CA GLY A 26 8.00 -15.77 0.35
C GLY A 26 7.03 -16.39 -0.67
N GLY A 27 7.53 -17.12 -1.67
CA GLY A 27 6.71 -17.87 -2.63
C GLY A 27 6.30 -17.10 -3.89
N TRP A 28 6.77 -15.87 -4.09
CA TRP A 28 6.49 -15.11 -5.32
C TRP A 28 7.23 -15.72 -6.52
N LYS A 29 6.57 -15.76 -7.68
CA LYS A 29 7.17 -16.31 -8.92
C LYS A 29 8.38 -15.48 -9.34
N SER A 30 9.54 -16.11 -9.47
CA SER A 30 10.81 -15.45 -9.79
C SER A 30 10.78 -14.53 -11.02
N LYS A 31 10.09 -14.93 -12.09
CA LYS A 31 9.93 -14.10 -13.30
C LYS A 31 9.11 -12.84 -13.01
N PHE A 32 8.04 -12.99 -12.21
CA PHE A 32 7.18 -11.87 -11.83
C PHE A 32 7.91 -10.85 -10.96
N VAL A 33 8.61 -11.30 -9.92
CA VAL A 33 9.41 -10.44 -9.03
C VAL A 33 10.42 -9.60 -9.83
N ARG A 34 11.11 -10.23 -10.79
CA ARG A 34 12.16 -9.58 -11.58
C ARG A 34 11.62 -8.60 -12.61
N ASP A 35 10.55 -8.98 -13.32
CA ASP A 35 10.17 -8.28 -14.55
C ASP A 35 9.00 -7.30 -14.35
N TYR A 36 8.17 -7.48 -13.32
CA TYR A 36 6.89 -6.77 -13.24
C TYR A 36 6.55 -6.22 -11.85
N MET A 37 6.89 -6.92 -10.77
CA MET A 37 6.35 -6.64 -9.43
C MET A 37 6.63 -5.22 -8.94
N ALA A 38 7.82 -4.68 -9.21
CA ALA A 38 8.21 -3.33 -8.81
C ALA A 38 7.34 -2.25 -9.48
N ASP A 39 7.07 -2.42 -10.77
CA ASP A 39 6.28 -1.48 -11.56
C ASP A 39 4.79 -1.62 -11.23
N THR A 40 4.32 -2.85 -10.99
CA THR A 40 2.96 -3.10 -10.51
C THR A 40 2.73 -2.44 -9.15
N ALA A 41 3.64 -2.60 -8.19
CA ALA A 41 3.51 -1.97 -6.87
C ALA A 41 3.42 -0.45 -6.97
N ALA A 42 4.33 0.17 -7.74
CA ALA A 42 4.35 1.61 -7.93
C ALA A 42 3.07 2.13 -8.61
N ALA A 43 2.62 1.44 -9.67
CA ALA A 43 1.39 1.79 -10.37
C ALA A 43 0.16 1.70 -9.46
N SER A 44 0.02 0.60 -8.70
CA SER A 44 -1.08 0.40 -7.77
C SER A 44 -1.19 1.52 -6.73
N VAL A 45 -0.06 1.99 -6.18
CA VAL A 45 -0.06 3.08 -5.18
C VAL A 45 -0.50 4.42 -5.78
N VAL A 46 -0.14 4.71 -7.03
CA VAL A 46 -0.46 5.99 -7.68
C VAL A 46 -1.90 6.02 -8.19
N MET A 47 -2.44 4.87 -8.61
CA MET A 47 -3.81 4.75 -9.09
C MET A 47 -4.82 5.16 -8.00
N ASP A 48 -5.82 5.96 -8.37
CA ASP A 48 -6.87 6.42 -7.44
C ASP A 48 -8.02 5.40 -7.31
N GLY A 49 -7.66 4.12 -7.19
CA GLY A 49 -8.60 3.00 -7.11
C GLY A 49 -8.24 1.83 -7.99
N GLY A 50 -8.85 0.70 -7.69
CA GLY A 50 -8.70 -0.57 -8.41
C GLY A 50 -9.33 -1.71 -7.63
N ASP A 51 -9.70 -2.77 -8.33
CA ASP A 51 -10.46 -3.88 -7.76
C ASP A 51 -9.66 -5.18 -7.84
N SER A 52 -8.47 -5.16 -7.23
CA SER A 52 -7.57 -6.31 -7.27
C SER A 52 -6.91 -6.54 -5.93
N GLY A 53 -7.33 -7.60 -5.26
CA GLY A 53 -6.65 -8.13 -4.08
C GLY A 53 -5.17 -8.42 -4.33
N ASP A 54 -4.75 -8.67 -5.59
CA ASP A 54 -3.34 -8.85 -5.93
C ASP A 54 -2.53 -7.55 -5.79
N SER A 55 -3.11 -6.40 -6.11
CA SER A 55 -2.45 -5.10 -5.88
C SER A 55 -2.19 -4.88 -4.40
N VAL A 56 -3.19 -5.15 -3.55
CA VAL A 56 -3.06 -5.09 -2.09
C VAL A 56 -1.98 -6.03 -1.59
N ARG A 57 -1.95 -7.28 -2.08
CA ARG A 57 -0.94 -8.27 -1.70
C ARG A 57 0.47 -7.86 -2.12
N ILE A 58 0.64 -7.30 -3.31
CA ILE A 58 1.93 -6.84 -3.82
C ILE A 58 2.45 -5.67 -2.99
N VAL A 59 1.62 -4.64 -2.77
CA VAL A 59 2.00 -3.45 -1.99
C VAL A 59 2.32 -3.82 -0.54
N THR A 60 1.53 -4.72 0.07
CA THR A 60 1.78 -5.20 1.43
C THR A 60 3.09 -5.99 1.50
N ALA A 61 3.32 -6.92 0.57
CA ALA A 61 4.57 -7.68 0.54
C ALA A 61 5.79 -6.78 0.36
N ALA A 62 5.69 -5.73 -0.47
CA ALA A 62 6.75 -4.76 -0.67
C ALA A 62 7.05 -3.94 0.60
N ALA A 63 6.01 -3.50 1.31
CA ALA A 63 6.16 -2.75 2.56
C ALA A 63 6.84 -3.59 3.65
N LEU A 64 6.50 -4.88 3.74
CA LEU A 64 7.09 -5.80 4.69
C LEU A 64 8.59 -6.06 4.45
N LEU A 65 9.11 -5.85 3.24
CA LEU A 65 10.57 -5.92 3.00
C LEU A 65 11.35 -4.84 3.75
N LEU A 66 10.71 -3.70 4.02
CA LEU A 66 11.31 -2.56 4.71
C LEU A 66 11.13 -2.63 6.22
N TRP A 67 10.24 -3.50 6.69
CA TRP A 67 9.99 -3.71 8.12
C TRP A 67 11.02 -4.69 8.68
N ASN A 68 11.86 -4.19 9.59
CA ASN A 68 12.86 -5.00 10.29
C ASN A 68 12.40 -5.48 11.67
N GLY A 69 11.21 -5.04 12.11
CA GLY A 69 10.56 -5.58 13.30
C GLY A 69 10.00 -6.96 13.04
N GLY A 70 9.78 -7.74 14.09
CA GLY A 70 8.92 -8.92 13.98
C GLY A 70 7.46 -8.51 13.73
N ASP A 71 6.55 -9.47 13.86
CA ASP A 71 5.11 -9.17 13.83
C ASP A 71 4.70 -8.23 14.99
N GLU A 72 5.47 -8.27 16.09
CA GLU A 72 5.38 -7.34 17.21
C GLU A 72 5.76 -5.92 16.75
N GLY A 73 4.77 -5.01 16.72
CA GLY A 73 4.94 -3.61 16.34
C GLY A 73 4.33 -3.23 14.99
N LEU A 74 3.80 -4.19 14.21
CA LEU A 74 3.02 -3.87 13.01
C LEU A 74 1.62 -3.33 13.33
N ASP A 75 1.15 -3.44 14.57
CA ASP A 75 -0.14 -2.93 15.04
C ASP A 75 -0.11 -1.41 15.25
N GLU A 76 0.98 -0.87 15.79
CA GLU A 76 1.16 0.56 16.03
C GLU A 76 1.94 1.27 14.91
N THR A 77 1.66 2.56 14.72
CA THR A 77 2.51 3.45 13.89
C THR A 77 2.59 4.83 14.53
N GLN A 78 3.78 5.43 14.57
CA GLN A 78 3.98 6.75 15.18
C GLN A 78 3.69 7.90 14.20
N PHE A 79 3.76 7.62 12.89
CA PHE A 79 3.50 8.59 11.84
C PHE A 79 2.19 9.35 12.06
N TRP A 80 1.06 8.64 12.22
CA TRP A 80 -0.24 9.29 12.39
C TRP A 80 -0.32 10.18 13.63
N ARG A 81 0.30 9.76 14.75
CA ARG A 81 0.38 10.57 15.97
C ARG A 81 1.16 11.88 15.71
N SER A 82 2.22 11.82 14.90
CA SER A 82 3.02 13.00 14.53
C SER A 82 2.34 13.98 13.56
N GLN A 83 1.23 13.57 12.94
CA GLN A 83 0.45 14.40 12.01
C GLN A 83 -0.75 15.09 12.68
N VAL A 84 -1.12 14.70 13.91
CA VAL A 84 -2.22 15.33 14.65
C VAL A 84 -1.94 16.82 14.83
N GLY A 85 -2.86 17.67 14.37
CA GLY A 85 -2.74 19.13 14.43
C GLY A 85 -1.97 19.78 13.28
N LYS A 86 -1.45 19.01 12.33
CA LYS A 86 -0.89 19.54 11.08
C LYS A 86 -1.98 19.60 10.01
N THR A 87 -2.31 20.81 9.55
CA THR A 87 -3.29 21.02 8.48
C THR A 87 -2.68 20.91 7.09
N ASP A 88 -1.39 21.19 6.95
CA ASP A 88 -0.68 21.14 5.68
C ASP A 88 0.41 20.08 5.69
N VAL A 89 0.28 19.13 4.76
CA VAL A 89 1.38 18.27 4.35
C VAL A 89 2.11 19.06 3.28
N GLY A 90 3.32 19.55 3.59
CA GLY A 90 4.15 20.26 2.62
C GLY A 90 4.42 19.43 1.36
N GLU A 91 5.06 20.04 0.35
CA GLU A 91 5.43 19.32 -0.85
C GLU A 91 6.48 18.24 -0.52
N ILE A 92 6.17 17.00 -0.88
CA ILE A 92 7.05 15.84 -0.66
C ILE A 92 7.67 15.50 -2.00
N ASP A 93 9.00 15.48 -2.05
CA ASP A 93 9.70 15.03 -3.24
C ASP A 93 9.37 13.55 -3.52
N ALA A 94 8.91 13.29 -4.74
CA ALA A 94 8.53 11.97 -5.22
C ALA A 94 9.67 10.94 -5.16
N SER A 95 10.93 11.40 -5.13
CA SER A 95 12.10 10.52 -5.06
C SER A 95 12.61 10.31 -3.63
N THR A 96 11.89 10.83 -2.62
CA THR A 96 12.28 10.65 -1.22
C THR A 96 11.99 9.23 -0.75
N MET A 97 12.99 8.58 -0.15
CA MET A 97 12.82 7.34 0.59
C MET A 97 12.10 7.60 1.90
N LEU A 98 11.00 6.88 2.11
CA LEU A 98 10.21 6.98 3.34
C LEU A 98 10.74 6.03 4.41
N GLU A 99 10.69 6.46 5.66
CA GLU A 99 11.00 5.63 6.83
C GLU A 99 10.02 4.45 6.96
N PRO A 100 10.46 3.27 7.48
CA PRO A 100 9.61 2.09 7.58
C PRO A 100 8.26 2.32 8.29
N ASP A 101 8.24 3.06 9.41
CA ASP A 101 7.00 3.40 10.14
C ASP A 101 6.01 4.16 9.24
N VAL A 102 6.51 5.10 8.43
CA VAL A 102 5.71 5.88 7.49
C VAL A 102 5.19 4.99 6.37
N VAL A 103 6.03 4.10 5.83
CA VAL A 103 5.63 3.12 4.81
C VAL A 103 4.48 2.25 5.32
N ILE A 104 4.63 1.63 6.50
CA ILE A 104 3.58 0.78 7.10
C ILE A 104 2.30 1.58 7.35
N ALA A 105 2.41 2.79 7.90
CA ALA A 105 1.27 3.66 8.15
C ALA A 105 0.48 3.98 6.86
N LEU A 106 1.19 4.34 5.78
CA LEU A 106 0.59 4.66 4.50
C LEU A 106 0.06 3.41 3.78
N THR A 107 0.73 2.26 3.90
CA THR A 107 0.25 0.98 3.35
C THR A 107 -1.05 0.55 4.03
N LYS A 108 -1.18 0.69 5.35
CA LYS A 108 -2.46 0.44 6.04
C LYS A 108 -3.58 1.32 5.48
N LEU A 109 -3.32 2.61 5.28
CA LEU A 109 -4.29 3.52 4.68
C LEU A 109 -4.62 3.13 3.22
N PHE A 110 -3.63 2.73 2.43
CA PHE A 110 -3.83 2.20 1.09
C PHE A 110 -4.77 0.98 1.08
N VAL A 111 -4.58 0.02 2.00
CA VAL A 111 -5.47 -1.14 2.13
C VAL A 111 -6.89 -0.69 2.44
N LEU A 112 -7.09 0.25 3.36
CA LEU A 112 -8.42 0.78 3.68
C LEU A 112 -9.09 1.49 2.50
N GLU A 113 -8.34 2.29 1.73
CA GLU A 113 -8.85 2.95 0.52
C GLU A 113 -9.35 1.93 -0.52
N TRP A 114 -8.64 0.82 -0.66
CA TRP A 114 -9.00 -0.26 -1.59
C TRP A 114 -10.09 -1.20 -1.06
N SER A 115 -10.25 -1.33 0.27
CA SER A 115 -11.35 -2.05 0.88
C SER A 115 -12.68 -1.27 0.84
N ASN A 116 -12.66 0.06 1.01
CA ASN A 116 -13.90 0.85 0.96
C ASN A 116 -14.52 0.95 -0.45
N GLN A 117 -13.72 0.81 -1.52
CA GLN A 117 -14.27 0.69 -2.88
C GLN A 117 -15.08 -0.60 -3.07
N LEU A 118 -14.77 -1.66 -2.31
CA LEU A 118 -15.56 -2.89 -2.29
C LEU A 118 -16.94 -2.65 -1.67
N ASP A 119 -16.98 -1.96 -0.51
CA ASP A 119 -18.24 -1.67 0.19
C ASP A 119 -19.17 -0.79 -0.66
N HIS A 120 -18.66 0.28 -1.30
CA HIS A 120 -19.50 1.14 -2.15
C HIS A 120 -20.16 0.36 -3.31
N LYS A 121 -19.41 -0.52 -3.99
CA LYS A 121 -19.96 -1.37 -5.05
C LYS A 121 -20.96 -2.39 -4.51
N LEU A 122 -20.72 -2.94 -3.32
CA LEU A 122 -21.62 -3.91 -2.70
C LEU A 122 -23.00 -3.29 -2.40
N TYR A 123 -23.06 -2.01 -2.05
CA TYR A 123 -24.33 -1.29 -1.86
C TYR A 123 -24.99 -0.88 -3.18
N GLU A 124 -24.23 -0.62 -4.24
CA GLU A 124 -24.78 -0.33 -5.58
C GLU A 124 -25.34 -1.58 -6.27
N ASP A 125 -24.71 -2.74 -6.05
CA ASP A 125 -25.11 -4.02 -6.66
C ASP A 125 -26.17 -4.79 -5.84
N LEU A 126 -26.60 -4.28 -4.68
CA LEU A 126 -27.70 -4.88 -3.93
C LEU A 126 -29.02 -4.52 -4.62
N PRO A 127 -29.82 -5.50 -5.12
CA PRO A 127 -31.12 -5.18 -5.68
C PRO A 127 -31.99 -4.57 -4.59
N LEU A 128 -32.45 -3.33 -4.81
CA LEU A 128 -33.42 -2.62 -3.95
C LEU A 128 -34.72 -3.43 -3.71
N GLU A 129 -34.94 -4.47 -4.51
CA GLU A 129 -36.04 -5.43 -4.36
C GLU A 129 -36.01 -6.20 -3.03
N MET A 130 -34.87 -6.29 -2.33
CA MET A 130 -34.80 -6.94 -1.01
C MET A 130 -35.21 -6.06 0.17
N LEU A 131 -35.42 -4.74 -0.03
CA LEU A 131 -35.83 -3.81 1.03
C LEU A 131 -37.35 -3.57 1.10
N VAL A 132 -38.14 -4.21 0.23
CA VAL A 132 -39.61 -4.04 0.16
C VAL A 132 -40.35 -5.38 0.12
N ALA A 133 -39.95 -6.35 0.96
CA ALA A 133 -40.70 -7.58 1.21
C ALA A 133 -41.23 -7.64 2.64
#